data_AF-A0A5E8V590-F1
#
_entry.id   AF-A0A5E8V590-F1
#
_cell.length_a   1.000
_cell.length_b   1.000
_cell.length_c   1.000
_cell.angle_alpha   90.00
_cell.angle_beta   90.00
_cell.angle_gamma   90.00
#
_symmetry.space_group_name_H-M   'P 1'
#
loop_
_entity.id
_entity.type
_entity.pdbx_description
1 polymer ?
#
loop_
_entity_poly.entity_id
_entity_poly.type
_entity_poly.pdbx_seq_one_letter_code
_entity_poly.pdbx_strand_id
1 'polypeptide(L)'
;MRFAAILVLGSLAMGSAARADQPGPDWMPMEQVKAKVMESGYSQVTKLEADDGQWEGEGIKNGQKMEFHADPKTGAIVREKPDK
;
A
#
# COMPACT_ATOMS: atom_id res chain seq x y z
N MET A 1 22.71 46.62 -18.13
CA MET A 1 21.23 46.54 -17.99
C MET A 1 20.83 45.08 -18.07
N ARG A 2 20.07 44.58 -17.09
CA ARG A 2 19.48 43.23 -17.06
C ARG A 2 18.30 43.19 -18.03
N PHE A 3 18.17 42.13 -18.83
CA PHE A 3 16.88 41.57 -19.22
C PHE A 3 17.01 40.05 -19.36
N ALA A 4 16.16 39.35 -18.61
CA ALA A 4 15.93 37.92 -18.66
C ALA A 4 14.83 37.58 -19.69
N ALA A 5 14.76 36.33 -20.12
CA ALA A 5 13.58 35.45 -19.97
C ALA A 5 13.40 34.43 -21.13
N ILE A 6 13.44 33.16 -20.72
CA ILE A 6 12.49 32.07 -21.03
C ILE A 6 12.35 31.60 -22.49
N LEU A 7 12.67 30.32 -22.69
CA LEU A 7 11.87 29.41 -23.52
C LEU A 7 11.66 28.09 -22.78
N VAL A 8 10.38 27.80 -22.53
CA VAL A 8 9.79 26.60 -21.93
C VAL A 8 9.91 25.43 -22.90
N LEU A 9 10.08 24.20 -22.38
CA LEU A 9 9.46 22.96 -22.87
C LEU A 9 9.79 21.83 -21.88
N GLY A 10 9.13 21.83 -20.72
CA GLY A 10 9.07 20.67 -19.84
C GLY A 10 7.69 20.06 -19.98
N SER A 11 7.59 19.00 -20.77
CA SER A 11 6.39 18.21 -21.03
C SER A 11 5.67 17.81 -19.75
N LEU A 12 4.35 17.97 -19.74
CA LEU A 12 3.45 17.39 -18.75
C LEU A 12 3.65 15.87 -18.73
N ALA A 13 4.26 15.35 -17.67
CA ALA A 13 4.04 13.96 -17.28
C ALA A 13 2.70 13.89 -16.53
N MET A 14 1.61 13.78 -17.30
CA MET A 14 0.32 13.30 -16.81
C MET A 14 0.47 11.81 -16.46
N GLY A 15 1.03 11.55 -15.27
CA GLY A 15 0.89 10.27 -14.59
C GLY A 15 -0.14 10.44 -13.51
N SER A 16 -1.33 9.88 -13.69
CA SER A 16 -2.30 9.69 -12.62
C SER A 16 -1.65 8.78 -11.59
N ALA A 17 -0.93 9.35 -10.62
CA ALA A 17 -0.60 8.64 -9.40
C ALA A 17 -1.96 8.28 -8.77
N ALA A 18 -2.36 7.01 -8.89
CA ALA A 18 -3.40 6.46 -8.03
C ALA A 18 -3.00 6.85 -6.60
N ARG A 19 -3.80 7.72 -5.98
CA ARG A 19 -3.54 8.14 -4.61
C ARG A 19 -3.97 6.99 -3.73
N ALA A 20 -3.02 6.17 -3.29
CA ALA A 20 -3.23 5.35 -2.12
C ALA A 20 -3.58 6.28 -0.95
N ASP A 21 -4.57 5.89 -0.15
CA ASP A 21 -4.92 6.63 1.04
C ASP A 21 -3.74 6.64 2.02
N GLN A 22 -3.73 7.64 2.90
CA GLN A 22 -2.76 7.68 3.98
C GLN A 22 -3.36 6.99 5.21
N PRO A 23 -2.58 6.14 5.91
CA PRO A 23 -3.05 5.53 7.15
C PRO A 23 -3.36 6.60 8.20
N GLY A 24 -4.40 6.36 9.01
CA GLY A 24 -4.79 7.25 10.10
C GLY A 24 -3.70 7.32 11.19
N PRO A 25 -3.69 8.39 12.01
CA PRO A 25 -2.68 8.59 13.05
C PRO A 25 -2.70 7.53 14.16
N ASP A 26 -3.82 6.80 14.31
CA ASP A 26 -4.00 5.71 15.29
C ASP A 26 -3.85 4.31 14.67
N TRP A 27 -3.44 4.21 13.40
CA TRP A 27 -3.25 2.94 12.73
C TRP A 27 -1.94 2.29 13.18
N MET A 28 -1.96 0.95 13.24
CA MET A 28 -0.77 0.14 13.43
C MET A 28 0.24 0.44 12.31
N PRO A 29 1.52 0.73 12.64
CA PRO A 29 2.53 0.99 11.63
C PRO A 29 2.68 -0.18 10.65
N MET A 30 2.89 0.16 9.37
CA MET A 30 2.99 -0.82 8.27
C MET A 30 3.90 -2.01 8.57
N GLU A 31 5.07 -1.79 9.16
CA GLU A 31 6.02 -2.87 9.48
C GLU A 31 5.49 -3.83 10.56
N GLN A 32 4.68 -3.34 11.50
CA GLN A 32 4.03 -4.20 12.50
C GLN A 32 2.89 -5.03 11.88
N VAL A 33 2.15 -4.44 10.93
CA VAL A 33 1.13 -5.17 10.17
C VAL A 33 1.78 -6.27 9.34
N LYS A 34 2.90 -5.99 8.64
CA LYS A 34 3.66 -7.01 7.90
C LYS A 34 4.07 -8.16 8.81
N ALA A 35 4.62 -7.87 10.00
CA ALA A 35 4.99 -8.90 10.96
C ALA A 35 3.80 -9.80 11.35
N LYS A 36 2.64 -9.22 11.65
CA LYS A 36 1.42 -9.97 11.97
C LYS A 36 0.89 -10.80 10.82
N VAL A 37 0.94 -10.26 9.60
CA VAL A 37 0.55 -11.00 8.40
C VAL A 37 1.46 -12.22 8.22
N MET A 38 2.77 -12.07 8.41
CA MET A 38 3.72 -13.19 8.37
C MET A 38 3.44 -14.23 9.47
N GLU A 39 3.12 -13.80 10.70
CA GLU A 39 2.71 -14.68 11.80
C GLU A 39 1.43 -15.47 11.50
N SER A 40 0.56 -14.96 10.62
CA SER A 40 -0.68 -15.63 10.19
C SER A 40 -0.47 -16.73 9.12
N GLY A 41 0.79 -17.00 8.77
CA GLY A 41 1.17 -18.06 7.83
C GLY A 41 1.50 -17.58 6.41
N TYR A 42 1.56 -16.27 6.18
CA TYR A 42 2.12 -15.75 4.94
C TYR A 42 3.63 -15.95 4.92
N SER A 43 4.16 -16.40 3.80
CA SER A 43 5.61 -16.52 3.57
C SER A 43 6.21 -15.25 2.96
N GLN A 44 5.37 -14.35 2.44
CA GLN A 44 5.79 -13.08 1.88
C GLN A 44 4.62 -12.08 1.86
N VAL A 45 4.91 -10.80 2.11
CA VAL A 45 4.03 -9.67 1.80
C VAL A 45 4.64 -8.90 0.63
N THR A 46 3.93 -8.84 -0.50
CA THR A 46 4.40 -8.20 -1.74
C THR A 46 3.88 -6.78 -1.89
N LYS A 47 2.73 -6.48 -1.28
CA LYS A 47 2.11 -5.16 -1.26
C LYS A 47 1.42 -4.94 0.09
N LEU A 48 1.46 -3.72 0.59
CA LEU A 48 0.69 -3.30 1.75
C LEU A 48 0.45 -1.79 1.68
N GLU A 49 -0.81 -1.38 1.63
CA GLU A 49 -1.22 0.02 1.54
C GLU A 49 -2.47 0.29 2.38
N ALA A 50 -2.69 1.56 2.70
CA ALA A 50 -3.94 2.00 3.28
C ALA A 50 -4.92 2.25 2.14
N ASP A 51 -6.08 1.61 2.21
CA ASP A 51 -7.17 1.81 1.26
C ASP A 51 -8.51 1.58 1.97
N ASP A 52 -9.55 2.31 1.60
CA ASP A 52 -10.92 2.16 2.12
C ASP A 52 -11.03 2.01 3.66
N GLY A 53 -10.18 2.71 4.41
CA GLY A 53 -10.21 2.71 5.89
C GLY A 53 -9.61 1.47 6.57
N GLN A 54 -8.82 0.67 5.86
CA GLN A 54 -8.14 -0.54 6.35
C GLN A 54 -6.77 -0.73 5.68
N TRP A 55 -6.00 -1.71 6.15
CA TRP A 55 -4.82 -2.17 5.42
C TRP A 55 -5.25 -3.15 4.34
N GLU A 56 -4.90 -2.88 3.09
CA GLU A 56 -5.01 -3.83 1.99
C GLU A 56 -3.62 -4.30 1.58
N GLY A 57 -3.46 -5.62 1.37
CA GLY A 57 -2.19 -6.17 0.97
C GLY A 57 -2.31 -7.39 0.08
N GLU A 58 -1.19 -7.70 -0.57
CA GLU A 58 -1.01 -8.91 -1.36
C GLU A 58 0.17 -9.69 -0.77
N GLY A 59 0.10 -11.00 -0.83
CA GLY A 59 1.19 -11.85 -0.35
C GLY A 59 1.07 -13.30 -0.78
N ILE A 60 2.04 -14.11 -0.37
CA ILE A 60 2.08 -15.55 -0.62
C ILE A 60 1.70 -16.28 0.66
N LYS A 61 0.68 -17.14 0.58
CA LYS A 61 0.27 -18.05 1.67
C LYS A 61 0.09 -19.44 1.07
N ASN A 62 0.72 -20.46 1.68
CA ASN A 62 0.68 -21.83 1.18
C ASN A 62 1.07 -21.98 -0.31
N GLY A 63 2.01 -21.17 -0.78
CA GLY A 63 2.46 -21.18 -2.18
C GLY A 63 1.52 -20.51 -3.18
N GLN A 64 0.43 -19.89 -2.73
CA GLN A 64 -0.54 -19.21 -3.57
C GLN A 64 -0.55 -17.70 -3.29
N LYS A 65 -0.74 -16.89 -4.34
CA LYS A 65 -0.93 -15.44 -4.21
C LYS A 65 -2.32 -15.15 -3.64
N MET A 66 -2.38 -14.30 -2.62
CA MET A 66 -3.58 -13.94 -1.88
C MET A 66 -3.65 -12.42 -1.73
N GLU A 67 -4.84 -11.87 -1.92
CA GLU A 67 -5.21 -10.52 -1.47
C GLU A 67 -5.79 -10.64 -0.06
N PHE A 68 -5.40 -9.75 0.85
CA PHE A 68 -5.91 -9.71 2.22
C PHE A 68 -6.23 -8.29 2.66
N HIS A 69 -7.20 -8.20 3.57
CA HIS A 69 -7.53 -6.99 4.30
C HIS A 69 -7.19 -7.22 5.78
N ALA A 70 -6.55 -6.24 6.41
CA ALA A 70 -6.23 -6.28 7.82
C ALA A 70 -6.81 -5.08 8.57
N ASP A 71 -7.24 -5.33 9.80
CA ASP A 71 -7.77 -4.31 10.70
C ASP A 71 -6.70 -3.23 10.94
N PRO A 72 -7.04 -1.94 10.80
CA PRO A 72 -6.06 -0.84 10.85
C PRO A 72 -5.39 -0.70 12.22
N LYS A 73 -6.03 -1.12 13.31
CA LYS A 73 -5.54 -0.91 14.70
C LYS A 73 -4.76 -2.11 15.23
N THR A 74 -5.14 -3.30 14.79
CA THR A 74 -4.63 -4.56 15.33
C THR A 74 -3.80 -5.34 14.33
N GLY A 75 -3.84 -5.04 13.04
CA GLY A 75 -3.16 -5.78 11.98
C GLY A 75 -3.67 -7.22 11.78
N ALA A 76 -4.81 -7.57 12.39
CA ALA A 76 -5.41 -8.89 12.22
C ALA A 76 -6.06 -8.99 10.83
N ILE A 77 -5.83 -10.10 10.13
CA ILE A 77 -6.48 -10.37 8.84
C ILE A 77 -7.97 -10.56 9.08
N VAL A 78 -8.80 -9.72 8.46
CA VAL A 78 -10.27 -9.76 8.53
C VAL A 78 -10.90 -10.35 7.27
N ARG A 79 -10.17 -10.35 6.15
CA ARG A 79 -10.58 -10.96 4.88
C ARG A 79 -9.36 -11.43 4.12
N GLU A 80 -9.44 -12.58 3.47
CA GLU A 80 -8.44 -13.01 2.50
C GLU A 80 -9.12 -13.81 1.37
N LYS A 81 -8.57 -13.70 0.15
CA LYS A 81 -9.03 -14.47 -1.02
C LYS A 81 -7.85 -14.71 -1.98
N PRO A 82 -7.92 -15.76 -2.82
CA PRO A 82 -7.02 -15.91 -3.96
C PRO A 82 -6.97 -14.64 -4.81
N ASP A 83 -5.76 -14.18 -5.10
CA ASP A 83 -5.54 -13.11 -6.07
C ASP A 83 -5.57 -13.69 -7.48
N LYS A 84 -6.40 -13.14 -8.38
CA LYS A 84 -6.77 -13.72 -9.68
C LYS A 84 -6.35 -12.86 -10.85
#